data_AF-A0A8T8I6R3-F1
#
_entry.id   AF-A0A8T8I6R3-F1
#
_cell.length_a   1.000
_cell.length_b   1.000
_cell.length_c   1.000
_cell.angle_alpha   90.00
_cell.angle_beta   90.00
_cell.angle_gamma   90.00
#
_symmetry.space_group_name_H-M   'P 1'
#
loop_
_entity.id
_entity.type
_entity.pdbx_description
1 polymer ?
#
loop_
_entity_poly.entity_id
_entity_poly.type
_entity_poly.pdbx_seq_one_letter_code
_entity_poly.pdbx_strand_id
1 'polypeptide(L)'
;MVHVRPAYAVVRVQDPSAWRQLPRVVGHPTTVTGSAEAPVGASVCAAGGRTGWRCGTVLAKNQSVHHPGGTITGLTRTSLCVQPGDDWLPVVSGGHAQGHLVGGSGCASYFFPINKVLAAEGFTLVTG
;
A
#
# COMPACT_ATOMS: atom_id res chain seq x y z
N MET A 1 -1.53 18.81 9.56
CA MET A 1 -0.19 19.00 8.97
C MET A 1 0.07 17.86 8.00
N VAL A 2 0.60 18.15 6.81
CA VAL A 2 0.95 17.14 5.80
C VAL A 2 2.46 17.16 5.62
N HIS A 3 3.06 15.98 5.59
CA HIS A 3 4.48 15.81 5.33
C HIS A 3 4.67 14.88 4.13
N VAL A 4 5.22 15.42 3.04
CA VAL A 4 5.38 14.72 1.78
C VAL A 4 6.79 14.15 1.68
N ARG A 5 6.89 12.89 1.28
CA ARG A 5 8.14 12.17 0.99
C ARG A 5 8.13 11.75 -0.48
N PRO A 6 9.27 11.34 -1.05
CA PRO A 6 9.31 10.93 -2.45
C PRO A 6 8.35 9.77 -2.80
N ALA A 7 8.06 8.87 -1.86
CA ALA A 7 7.27 7.66 -2.10
C ALA A 7 5.96 7.57 -1.30
N TYR A 8 5.76 8.43 -0.30
CA TYR A 8 4.58 8.41 0.58
C TYR A 8 4.31 9.79 1.17
N ALA A 9 3.16 9.96 1.81
CA ALA A 9 2.86 11.16 2.60
C ALA A 9 2.28 10.76 3.95
N VAL A 10 2.55 11.57 4.96
CA VAL A 10 1.99 11.43 6.31
C VAL A 10 1.07 12.61 6.56
N VAL A 11 -0.14 12.32 7.04
CA VAL A 11 -1.13 13.32 7.41
C VAL A 11 -1.40 13.23 8.91
N ARG A 12 -1.11 14.31 9.62
CA ARG A 12 -1.54 14.47 11.02
C ARG A 12 -2.98 14.95 11.05
N VAL A 13 -3.87 14.08 11.53
CA VAL A 13 -5.25 14.42 11.91
C VAL A 13 -5.20 15.41 13.08
N GLN A 14 -5.81 16.58 12.92
CA GLN A 14 -5.81 17.65 13.93
C GLN A 14 -6.93 17.47 14.95
N ASP A 15 -8.09 16.99 14.49
CA ASP A 15 -9.24 16.69 15.34
C ASP A 15 -9.53 15.18 15.33
N PRO A 16 -9.02 14.42 16.32
CA PRO A 16 -9.27 12.99 16.41
C PRO A 16 -10.70 12.65 16.83
N SER A 17 -11.50 13.63 17.28
CA SER A 17 -12.93 13.40 17.55
C SER A 17 -13.76 13.34 16.27
N ALA A 18 -13.30 14.04 15.22
CA ALA A 18 -13.93 14.03 13.90
C ALA A 18 -13.49 12.83 13.02
N TRP A 19 -12.35 12.19 13.33
CA TRP A 19 -11.77 11.13 12.52
C TRP A 19 -11.24 9.98 13.36
N ARG A 20 -11.74 8.76 13.07
CA ARG A 20 -11.25 7.52 13.68
C ARG A 20 -10.64 6.61 12.63
N GLN A 21 -9.37 6.26 12.83
CA GLN A 21 -8.71 5.23 12.04
C GLN A 21 -9.30 3.86 12.39
N LEU A 22 -9.58 3.04 11.39
CA LEU A 22 -10.17 1.71 11.55
C LEU A 22 -9.27 0.69 10.85
N PRO A 23 -9.09 -0.52 11.41
CA PRO A 23 -8.22 -1.55 10.85
C PRO A 23 -8.92 -2.28 9.69
N ARG A 24 -9.39 -1.58 8.67
CA ARG A 24 -10.07 -2.19 7.52
C ARG A 24 -9.73 -1.51 6.21
N VAL A 25 -9.82 -2.28 5.12
CA VAL A 25 -9.80 -1.74 3.75
C VAL A 25 -11.23 -1.43 3.33
N VAL A 26 -11.51 -0.19 2.93
CA VAL A 26 -12.84 0.20 2.47
C VAL A 26 -13.20 -0.60 1.21
N GLY A 27 -14.42 -1.14 1.17
CA GLY A 27 -14.87 -2.00 0.07
C GLY A 27 -14.46 -3.47 0.17
N HIS A 28 -13.83 -3.88 1.29
CA HIS A 28 -13.49 -5.29 1.55
C HIS A 28 -13.70 -5.67 3.03
N PRO A 29 -14.19 -6.88 3.36
CA PRO A 29 -14.47 -7.28 4.74
C PRO A 29 -13.23 -7.60 5.59
N THR A 30 -12.03 -7.60 5.01
CA THR A 30 -10.79 -7.93 5.75
C THR A 30 -10.49 -6.91 6.83
N THR A 31 -10.32 -7.42 8.06
CA THR A 31 -9.69 -6.70 9.16
C THR A 31 -8.17 -6.80 9.05
N VAL A 32 -7.49 -5.67 9.22
CA VAL A 32 -6.05 -5.58 9.28
C VAL A 32 -5.58 -5.99 10.68
N THR A 33 -4.91 -7.12 10.78
CA THR A 33 -4.42 -7.70 12.04
C THR A 33 -2.91 -7.55 12.23
N GLY A 34 -2.19 -7.06 11.21
CA GLY A 34 -0.77 -6.76 11.31
C GLY A 34 -0.15 -6.32 9.99
N SER A 35 1.18 -6.42 9.89
CA SER A 35 1.94 -6.06 8.69
C SER A 35 3.07 -7.05 8.38
N ALA A 36 2.83 -8.34 8.64
CA ALA A 36 3.75 -9.37 8.20
C ALA A 36 3.94 -9.28 6.67
N GLU A 37 5.19 -9.13 6.25
CA GLU A 37 5.51 -8.87 4.86
C GLU A 37 5.34 -10.16 4.02
N ALA A 38 4.54 -10.08 2.97
CA ALA A 38 4.27 -11.20 2.09
C ALA A 38 5.56 -11.59 1.31
N PRO A 39 5.94 -12.89 1.27
CA PRO A 39 7.09 -13.34 0.48
C PRO A 39 6.80 -13.31 -1.03
N VAL A 40 7.83 -13.47 -1.86
CA VAL A 40 7.65 -13.68 -3.31
C VAL A 40 6.79 -14.93 -3.54
N GLY A 41 5.84 -14.85 -4.47
CA GLY A 41 4.84 -15.89 -4.75
C GLY A 41 3.56 -15.78 -3.91
N ALA A 42 3.57 -15.01 -2.81
CA ALA A 42 2.37 -14.84 -1.99
C ALA A 42 1.31 -13.97 -2.68
N SER A 43 0.04 -14.24 -2.38
CA SER A 43 -1.08 -13.45 -2.90
C SER A 43 -1.14 -12.06 -2.23
N VAL A 44 -1.42 -11.05 -3.04
CA VAL A 44 -1.65 -9.67 -2.60
C VAL A 44 -2.87 -9.12 -3.33
N CYS A 45 -3.65 -8.30 -2.64
CA CYS A 45 -4.87 -7.73 -3.15
C CYS A 45 -4.97 -6.24 -2.85
N ALA A 46 -5.72 -5.51 -3.67
CA ALA A 46 -6.05 -4.11 -3.48
C ALA A 46 -7.53 -3.87 -3.79
N ALA A 47 -8.15 -2.95 -3.06
CA ALA A 47 -9.51 -2.47 -3.33
C ALA A 47 -9.43 -1.08 -3.98
N GLY A 48 -9.96 -0.93 -5.18
CA GLY A 48 -10.14 0.38 -5.81
C GLY A 48 -11.59 0.67 -6.13
N GLY A 49 -12.00 1.94 -6.01
CA GLY A 49 -13.41 2.34 -6.20
C GLY A 49 -13.96 2.04 -7.60
N ARG A 50 -13.11 2.05 -8.64
CA ARG A 50 -13.48 1.69 -10.02
C ARG A 50 -13.10 0.25 -10.39
N THR A 51 -12.04 -0.26 -9.77
CA THR A 51 -11.39 -1.51 -10.16
C THR A 51 -11.93 -2.71 -9.40
N GLY A 52 -12.66 -2.46 -8.31
CA GLY A 52 -13.17 -3.47 -7.41
C GLY A 52 -12.05 -4.10 -6.58
N TRP A 53 -12.33 -5.28 -6.04
CA TRP A 53 -11.32 -6.10 -5.38
C TRP A 53 -10.53 -6.88 -6.41
N ARG A 54 -9.22 -6.67 -6.47
CA ARG A 54 -8.32 -7.41 -7.36
C ARG A 54 -7.18 -8.01 -6.59
N CYS A 55 -6.74 -9.17 -7.05
CA CYS A 55 -5.62 -9.89 -6.47
C CYS A 55 -4.59 -10.27 -7.54
N GLY A 56 -3.36 -10.40 -7.10
CA GLY A 56 -2.23 -10.91 -7.86
C GLY A 56 -1.24 -11.58 -6.91
N THR A 57 0.03 -11.63 -7.31
CA THR A 57 1.10 -12.23 -6.53
C THR A 57 2.30 -11.31 -6.45
N VAL A 58 3.08 -11.42 -5.37
CA VAL A 58 4.38 -10.77 -5.27
C VAL A 58 5.34 -11.44 -6.27
N LEU A 59 5.91 -10.66 -7.18
CA LEU A 59 6.83 -11.15 -8.21
C LEU A 59 8.30 -10.88 -7.85
N ALA A 60 8.59 -9.73 -7.27
CA ALA A 60 9.94 -9.35 -6.89
C ALA A 60 9.94 -8.27 -5.79
N LYS A 61 11.02 -8.21 -5.03
CA LYS A 61 11.27 -7.18 -4.00
C LYS A 61 12.44 -6.29 -4.41
N ASN A 62 12.64 -5.19 -3.68
CA ASN A 62 13.74 -4.25 -3.88
C ASN A 62 13.82 -3.69 -5.31
N GLN A 63 12.67 -3.40 -5.90
CA GLN A 63 12.57 -2.84 -7.24
C GLN A 63 12.72 -1.32 -7.20
N SER A 64 13.14 -0.75 -8.31
CA SER A 64 13.27 0.70 -8.49
C SER A 64 12.46 1.14 -9.70
N VAL A 65 11.63 2.17 -9.53
CA VAL A 65 10.85 2.76 -10.61
C VAL A 65 11.22 4.23 -10.75
N HIS A 66 11.47 4.65 -11.98
CA HIS A 66 11.76 6.04 -12.30
C HIS A 66 10.45 6.78 -12.54
N HIS A 67 10.24 7.87 -11.80
CA HIS A 67 9.14 8.81 -11.98
C HIS A 67 9.69 10.21 -12.30
N PRO A 68 8.87 11.13 -12.83
CA PRO A 68 9.30 12.50 -13.10
C PRO A 68 9.89 13.24 -11.88
N GLY A 69 9.45 12.87 -10.67
CA GLY A 69 9.95 13.43 -9.40
C GLY A 69 11.19 12.72 -8.83
N GLY A 70 11.76 11.74 -9.54
CA GLY A 70 12.94 10.98 -9.11
C GLY A 70 12.71 9.46 -9.10
N THR A 71 13.74 8.73 -8.65
CA THR A 71 13.67 7.27 -8.53
C THR A 71 13.12 6.88 -7.16
N ILE A 72 12.08 6.05 -7.17
CA ILE A 72 11.58 5.41 -5.96
C ILE A 72 12.20 4.02 -5.87
N THR A 73 12.96 3.77 -4.80
CA THR A 73 13.67 2.52 -4.59
C THR A 73 13.01 1.65 -3.52
N GLY A 74 13.23 0.35 -3.59
CA GLY A 74 12.80 -0.56 -2.54
C GLY A 74 11.32 -0.90 -2.63
N LEU A 75 10.75 -0.84 -3.83
CA LEU A 75 9.38 -1.22 -4.14
C LEU A 75 9.22 -2.74 -4.22
N THR A 76 7.99 -3.20 -4.09
CA THR A 76 7.61 -4.58 -4.37
C THR A 76 6.84 -4.62 -5.69
N ARG A 77 7.30 -5.44 -6.63
CA ARG A 77 6.61 -5.69 -7.90
C ARG A 77 5.61 -6.82 -7.74
N THR A 78 4.44 -6.68 -8.35
CA THR A 78 3.36 -7.66 -8.27
C THR A 78 2.71 -7.90 -9.63
N SER A 79 1.95 -9.00 -9.71
CA SER A 79 1.09 -9.31 -10.87
C SER A 79 -0.32 -8.71 -10.74
N LEU A 80 -0.57 -7.87 -9.72
CA LEU A 80 -1.86 -7.22 -9.50
C LEU A 80 -2.16 -6.27 -10.66
N CYS A 81 -3.31 -6.45 -11.30
CA CYS A 81 -3.74 -5.60 -12.40
C CYS A 81 -4.23 -4.24 -11.90
N VAL A 82 -3.63 -3.18 -12.46
CA VAL A 82 -3.90 -1.79 -12.12
C VAL A 82 -4.40 -1.02 -13.33
N GLN A 83 -5.17 0.03 -13.05
CA GLN A 83 -5.67 0.98 -14.03
C GLN A 83 -5.21 2.41 -13.69
N PRO A 84 -5.25 3.35 -14.64
CA PRO A 84 -4.94 4.74 -14.35
C PRO A 84 -5.77 5.27 -13.17
N GLY A 85 -5.08 5.79 -12.15
CA GLY A 85 -5.70 6.30 -10.92
C GLY A 85 -5.77 5.30 -9.76
N ASP A 86 -5.20 4.10 -9.88
CA ASP A 86 -5.05 3.14 -8.78
C ASP A 86 -3.86 3.44 -7.86
N ASP A 87 -3.13 4.52 -8.11
CA ASP A 87 -2.11 5.02 -7.19
C ASP A 87 -2.72 5.28 -5.81
N TRP A 88 -1.95 5.04 -4.75
CA TRP A 88 -2.35 5.17 -3.34
C TRP A 88 -3.36 4.14 -2.82
N LEU A 89 -3.85 3.22 -3.64
CA LEU A 89 -4.72 2.16 -3.12
C LEU A 89 -3.97 1.26 -2.14
N PRO A 90 -4.62 0.87 -1.02
CA PRO A 90 -4.01 0.00 -0.04
C PRO A 90 -3.85 -1.41 -0.60
N VAL A 91 -2.70 -2.02 -0.31
CA VAL A 91 -2.36 -3.40 -0.65
C VAL A 91 -2.32 -4.23 0.62
N VAL A 92 -2.99 -5.38 0.60
CA VAL A 92 -3.03 -6.33 1.72
C VAL A 92 -2.74 -7.76 1.25
N SER A 93 -2.33 -8.63 2.17
CA SER A 93 -2.20 -10.07 1.98
C SER A 93 -2.83 -10.77 3.17
N GLY A 94 -3.94 -11.48 2.98
CA GLY A 94 -4.78 -11.93 4.09
C GLY A 94 -5.18 -10.74 4.96
N GLY A 95 -4.93 -10.83 6.28
CA GLY A 95 -5.12 -9.73 7.24
C GLY A 95 -3.94 -8.77 7.39
N HIS A 96 -2.88 -8.90 6.59
CA HIS A 96 -1.65 -8.12 6.77
C HIS A 96 -1.53 -6.97 5.76
N ALA A 97 -1.33 -5.76 6.26
CA ALA A 97 -1.02 -4.59 5.45
C ALA A 97 0.34 -4.74 4.77
N GLN A 98 0.38 -4.51 3.46
CA GLN A 98 1.60 -4.63 2.65
C GLN A 98 2.14 -3.27 2.23
N GLY A 99 1.28 -2.30 1.92
CA GLY A 99 1.72 -1.01 1.40
C GLY A 99 0.61 -0.26 0.67
N HIS A 100 1.02 0.70 -0.16
CA HIS A 100 0.14 1.36 -1.13
C HIS A 100 0.72 1.28 -2.53
N LEU A 101 -0.14 1.22 -3.54
CA LEU A 101 0.28 1.26 -4.94
C LEU A 101 0.97 2.58 -5.28
N VAL A 102 2.09 2.50 -6.00
CA VAL A 102 2.84 3.63 -6.55
C VAL A 102 2.59 3.79 -8.05
N GLY A 103 2.08 2.73 -8.68
CA GLY A 103 1.67 2.72 -10.07
C GLY A 103 2.01 1.41 -10.77
N GLY A 104 1.81 1.39 -12.07
CA GLY A 104 2.03 0.23 -12.92
C GLY A 104 1.30 0.34 -14.25
N SER A 105 1.43 -0.70 -15.07
CA SER A 105 0.72 -0.82 -16.34
C SER A 105 0.21 -2.24 -16.53
N GLY A 106 -1.07 -2.36 -16.88
CA GLY A 106 -1.73 -3.66 -16.98
C GLY A 106 -1.57 -4.45 -15.68
N CYS A 107 -1.07 -5.67 -15.78
CA CYS A 107 -0.83 -6.56 -14.63
C CYS A 107 0.62 -6.56 -14.13
N ALA A 108 1.36 -5.48 -14.39
CA ALA A 108 2.65 -5.23 -13.76
C ALA A 108 2.53 -3.95 -12.91
N SER A 109 2.54 -4.12 -11.59
CA SER A 109 2.35 -3.03 -10.64
C SER A 109 3.38 -3.04 -9.52
N TYR A 110 3.52 -1.90 -8.86
CA TYR A 110 4.49 -1.66 -7.80
C TYR A 110 3.81 -1.03 -6.60
N PHE A 111 4.12 -1.53 -5.40
CA PHE A 111 3.71 -0.90 -4.15
C PHE A 111 4.92 -0.52 -3.28
N PHE A 112 4.75 0.53 -2.48
CA PHE A 112 5.74 0.92 -1.48
C PHE A 112 5.43 0.23 -0.14
N PRO A 113 6.37 -0.54 0.46
CA PRO A 113 6.09 -1.33 1.64
C PRO A 113 5.70 -0.49 2.87
N ILE A 114 4.60 -0.86 3.55
CA ILE A 114 4.11 -0.13 4.73
C ILE A 114 5.12 -0.15 5.88
N ASN A 115 5.84 -1.26 6.07
CA ASN A 115 6.84 -1.39 7.14
C ASN A 115 7.97 -0.37 7.00
N LYS A 116 8.28 0.08 5.77
CA LYS A 116 9.25 1.17 5.56
C LYS A 116 8.74 2.51 6.07
N VAL A 117 7.45 2.79 5.86
CA VAL A 117 6.79 3.99 6.37
C VAL A 117 6.75 3.95 7.90
N LEU A 118 6.30 2.84 8.48
CA LEU A 118 6.21 2.66 9.92
C LEU A 118 7.58 2.82 10.60
N ALA A 119 8.63 2.21 10.04
CA ALA A 119 9.99 2.32 10.57
C ALA A 119 10.56 3.74 10.43
N ALA A 120 10.36 4.40 9.29
CA ALA A 120 10.88 5.75 9.05
C ALA A 120 10.23 6.81 9.93
N GLU A 121 8.95 6.64 10.26
CA GLU A 121 8.17 7.63 11.02
C GLU A 121 7.98 7.24 12.51
N GLY A 122 8.44 6.05 12.92
CA GLY A 122 8.26 5.54 14.28
C GLY A 122 6.79 5.25 14.62
N PHE A 123 5.99 4.84 13.64
CA PHE A 123 4.56 4.60 13.80
C PHE A 123 4.21 3.15 14.07
N THR A 124 3.09 2.94 14.77
CA THR A 124 2.47 1.64 14.97
C THR A 124 1.19 1.52 14.14
N LEU A 125 1.00 0.38 13.51
CA LEU A 125 -0.21 0.10 12.74
C LEU A 125 -1.40 -0.11 13.69
N VAL A 126 -2.51 0.58 13.42
CA VAL A 126 -3.79 0.25 14.07
C VAL A 126 -4.28 -1.08 13.53
N THR A 127 -4.48 -2.03 14.43
CA THR A 127 -4.91 -3.41 14.14
C THR A 127 -6.20 -3.73 14.88
N GLY A 128 -6.92 -4.76 14.43
CA GLY A 128 -8.15 -5.28 15.04
C GLY A 128 -8.04 -6.73 15.44
#